data_AF-A0A9N8EFS9-F1
#
_entry.id   AF-A0A9N8EFS9-F1
#
_cell.length_a   1.000
_cell.length_b   1.000
_cell.length_c   1.000
_cell.angle_alpha   90.00
_cell.angle_beta   90.00
_cell.angle_gamma   90.00
#
_symmetry.space_group_name_H-M   'P 1'
#
loop_
_entity.id
_entity.type
_entity.pdbx_description
1 polymer ?
#
loop_
_entity_poly.entity_id
_entity_poly.type
_entity_poly.pdbx_seq_one_letter_code
_entity_poly.pdbx_strand_id
1 'polypeptide(L)'
;MAETLQMLKDHFIPPAPEPTPAPSKGVMKFSVTSKSLTKNSSIADVTTKFFVDNYPAGFALDKESDLWKDLGKDQHKKLCNQFAAIKCAVRMMLMHADSFPLNPDKCSIESMAKLAEEKIQNDFGFTKTETITVYKVQKHSKTKQLQVTLKFPASTTELVRNYFKNE
;
A
#
# COMPACT_ATOMS: atom_id res chain seq x y z
N MET A 1 8.85 -67.47 11.44
CA MET A 1 8.25 -66.95 10.20
C MET A 1 7.25 -65.88 10.60
N ALA A 2 7.66 -64.61 10.56
CA ALA A 2 6.85 -63.47 11.00
C ALA A 2 7.12 -62.26 10.09
N GLU A 3 6.83 -62.42 8.79
CA GLU A 3 7.06 -61.41 7.75
C GLU A 3 5.75 -60.77 7.23
N THR A 4 4.76 -60.57 8.10
CA THR A 4 3.43 -60.10 7.65
C THR A 4 2.80 -59.02 8.53
N LEU A 5 3.63 -58.18 9.19
CA LEU A 5 3.16 -56.99 9.92
C LEU A 5 3.88 -55.68 9.53
N GLN A 6 4.72 -55.69 8.49
CA GLN A 6 5.34 -54.46 7.96
C GLN A 6 4.48 -53.80 6.86
N MET A 7 3.18 -54.10 6.82
CA MET A 7 2.21 -53.49 5.92
C MET A 7 1.31 -52.55 6.76
N LEU A 8 1.69 -51.27 6.92
CA LEU A 8 0.77 -50.12 7.11
C LEU A 8 1.43 -48.79 7.59
N LYS A 9 2.76 -48.68 7.71
CA LYS A 9 3.35 -47.46 8.30
C LYS A 9 3.71 -46.33 7.31
N ASP A 10 3.75 -46.61 6.00
CA ASP A 10 4.22 -45.63 5.02
C ASP A 10 3.12 -44.83 4.31
N HIS A 11 1.85 -44.94 4.72
CA HIS A 11 0.72 -44.31 4.00
C HIS A 11 -0.10 -43.29 4.80
N PHE A 12 0.35 -42.86 5.99
CA PHE A 12 -0.37 -41.88 6.82
C PHE A 12 0.51 -40.71 7.29
N ILE A 13 1.23 -40.08 6.37
CA ILE A 13 1.73 -38.71 6.59
C ILE A 13 0.77 -37.78 5.83
N PRO A 14 -0.15 -37.09 6.52
CA PRO A 14 -0.86 -35.98 5.90
C PRO A 14 0.17 -34.96 5.40
N PRO A 15 0.04 -34.40 4.19
CA PRO A 15 0.90 -33.29 3.79
C PRO A 15 0.77 -32.19 4.85
N ALA A 16 1.91 -31.78 5.41
CA ALA A 16 1.96 -30.66 6.33
C ALA A 16 1.26 -29.46 5.66
N PRO A 17 0.39 -28.72 6.36
CA PRO A 17 -0.20 -27.52 5.81
C PRO A 17 0.92 -26.63 5.28
N GLU A 18 0.77 -26.14 4.05
CA GLU A 18 1.72 -25.21 3.45
C GLU A 18 2.12 -24.15 4.48
N PRO A 19 3.42 -23.84 4.63
CA PRO A 19 3.84 -22.82 5.58
C PRO A 19 3.17 -21.51 5.18
N THR A 20 2.19 -21.07 5.97
CA THR A 20 1.65 -19.73 5.91
C THR A 20 2.84 -18.77 5.93
N PRO A 21 2.99 -17.85 4.97
CA PRO A 21 4.10 -16.90 5.00
C PRO A 21 4.08 -16.22 6.36
N ALA A 22 5.16 -16.41 7.13
CA ALA A 22 5.29 -15.79 8.43
C ALA A 22 5.06 -14.29 8.27
N PRO A 23 4.23 -13.65 9.12
CA PRO A 23 4.03 -12.22 9.06
C PRO A 23 5.41 -11.57 9.13
N SER A 24 5.80 -10.87 8.06
CA SER A 24 7.07 -10.17 7.97
C SER A 24 7.20 -9.30 9.22
N LYS A 25 8.19 -9.61 10.07
CA LYS A 25 8.49 -8.87 11.30
C LYS A 25 8.49 -7.38 10.97
N GLY A 26 7.47 -6.65 11.43
CA GLY A 26 7.36 -5.20 11.27
C GLY A 26 6.12 -4.66 10.55
N VAL A 27 5.30 -5.50 9.89
CA VAL A 27 4.07 -4.99 9.28
C VAL A 27 2.97 -4.82 10.33
N MET A 28 2.60 -3.57 10.59
CA MET A 28 1.48 -3.23 11.46
C MET A 28 0.17 -3.15 10.67
N LYS A 29 -0.95 -3.45 11.35
CA LYS A 29 -2.30 -3.28 10.80
C LYS A 29 -2.51 -1.83 10.32
N PHE A 30 -3.12 -1.67 9.14
CA PHE A 30 -3.42 -0.36 8.58
C PHE A 30 -4.33 0.47 9.50
N SER A 31 -5.30 -0.15 10.16
CA SER A 31 -6.20 0.48 11.15
C SER A 31 -5.44 1.08 12.34
N VAL A 32 -4.24 0.58 12.63
CA VAL A 32 -3.35 1.10 13.67
C VAL A 32 -2.45 2.19 13.09
N THR A 33 -1.77 1.92 11.97
CA THR A 33 -0.82 2.88 11.36
C THR A 33 -1.52 4.12 10.82
N SER A 34 -2.71 3.98 10.25
CA SER A 34 -3.51 5.07 9.71
C SER A 34 -4.01 6.06 10.77
N LYS A 35 -4.09 5.66 12.05
CA LYS A 35 -4.38 6.58 13.16
C LYS A 35 -3.23 7.56 13.41
N SER A 36 -2.00 7.19 13.02
CA SER A 36 -0.83 8.08 13.09
C SER A 36 -0.78 9.11 11.94
N LEU A 37 -1.68 8.99 10.95
CA LEU A 37 -1.81 9.98 9.89
C LEU A 37 -2.70 11.11 10.38
N THR A 38 -2.12 12.31 10.45
CA THR A 38 -2.92 13.50 10.75
C THR A 38 -3.68 13.88 9.48
N LYS A 39 -4.84 14.55 9.62
CA LYS A 39 -5.60 15.07 8.46
C LYS A 39 -4.78 16.04 7.59
N ASN A 40 -3.71 16.59 8.17
CA ASN A 40 -2.84 17.59 7.56
C ASN A 40 -1.48 17.02 7.14
N SER A 41 -1.29 15.69 7.20
CA SER A 41 -0.06 15.07 6.68
C SER A 41 0.09 15.38 5.20
N SER A 42 1.32 15.73 4.80
CA SER A 42 1.65 15.93 3.39
C SER A 42 1.47 14.63 2.64
N ILE A 43 1.16 14.71 1.34
CA ILE A 43 1.07 13.53 0.49
C ILE A 43 2.46 12.87 0.35
N ALA A 44 3.54 13.64 0.46
CA ALA A 44 4.89 13.09 0.52
C ALA A 44 5.07 12.19 1.75
N ASP A 45 4.72 12.66 2.96
CA ASP A 45 4.84 11.89 4.19
C ASP A 45 3.97 10.63 4.18
N VAL A 46 2.74 10.75 3.66
CA VAL A 46 1.83 9.61 3.50
C VAL A 46 2.41 8.59 2.52
N THR A 47 3.01 9.05 1.42
CA THR A 47 3.65 8.17 0.44
C THR A 47 4.85 7.44 1.04
N THR A 48 5.68 8.14 1.80
CA THR A 48 6.78 7.51 2.53
C THR A 48 6.30 6.40 3.45
N LYS A 49 5.31 6.70 4.32
CA LYS A 49 4.74 5.70 5.22
C LYS A 49 4.10 4.54 4.48
N PHE A 50 3.43 4.79 3.36
CA PHE A 50 2.79 3.74 2.57
C PHE A 50 3.78 2.63 2.15
N PHE A 51 4.99 3.02 1.74
CA PHE A 51 6.04 2.08 1.36
C PHE A 51 6.83 1.55 2.55
N VAL A 52 7.26 2.43 3.47
CA VAL A 52 8.11 2.07 4.62
C VAL A 52 7.37 1.16 5.60
N ASP A 53 6.11 1.47 5.91
CA ASP A 53 5.30 0.70 6.86
C ASP A 53 4.48 -0.41 6.15
N ASN A 54 4.63 -0.55 4.83
CA ASN A 54 3.92 -1.50 3.98
C ASN A 54 2.40 -1.52 4.22
N TYR A 55 1.76 -0.37 4.01
CA TYR A 55 0.32 -0.20 4.18
C TYR A 55 -0.52 -1.22 3.41
N PRO A 56 -0.17 -1.64 2.17
CA PRO A 56 -0.87 -2.72 1.48
C PRO A 56 -0.95 -4.02 2.28
N ALA A 57 0.18 -4.48 2.82
CA ALA A 57 0.21 -5.67 3.65
C ALA A 57 -0.54 -5.44 4.98
N GLY A 58 -0.37 -4.27 5.60
CA GLY A 58 -1.10 -3.91 6.82
C GLY A 58 -2.62 -3.90 6.64
N PHE A 59 -3.12 -3.48 5.46
CA PHE A 59 -4.54 -3.49 5.15
C PHE A 59 -5.07 -4.88 4.81
N ALA A 60 -4.25 -5.74 4.18
CA ALA A 60 -4.58 -7.16 4.01
C ALA A 60 -4.71 -7.86 5.38
N LEU A 61 -3.79 -7.60 6.31
CA LEU A 61 -3.85 -8.12 7.68
C LEU A 61 -5.07 -7.64 8.46
N ASP A 62 -5.52 -6.40 8.25
CA ASP A 62 -6.78 -5.94 8.84
C ASP A 62 -7.94 -6.81 8.37
N LYS A 63 -8.08 -6.99 7.05
CA LYS A 63 -9.21 -7.74 6.45
C LYS A 63 -9.36 -9.17 6.95
N GLU A 64 -8.25 -9.80 7.31
CA GLU A 64 -8.24 -11.18 7.82
C GLU A 64 -8.50 -11.26 9.33
N SER A 65 -8.44 -10.14 10.05
CA SER A 65 -8.53 -10.15 11.51
C SER A 65 -9.97 -10.20 12.03
N ASP A 66 -10.16 -10.79 13.22
CA ASP A 66 -11.50 -10.88 13.84
C ASP A 66 -12.08 -9.50 14.15
N LEU A 67 -11.23 -8.54 14.54
CA LEU A 67 -11.64 -7.14 14.69
C LEU A 67 -12.30 -6.59 13.43
N TRP A 68 -11.83 -6.97 12.24
CA TRP A 68 -12.47 -6.55 11.00
C TRP A 68 -13.84 -7.18 10.83
N LYS A 69 -14.05 -8.45 11.19
CA LYS A 69 -15.38 -9.07 11.16
C LYS A 69 -16.37 -8.38 12.10
N ASP A 70 -15.88 -7.88 13.23
CA ASP A 70 -16.68 -7.19 14.26
C ASP A 70 -16.93 -5.71 13.96
N LEU A 71 -16.23 -5.10 12.99
CA LEU A 71 -16.47 -3.72 12.60
C LEU A 71 -17.87 -3.57 11.97
N GLY A 72 -18.59 -2.53 12.38
CA GLY A 72 -19.85 -2.16 11.73
C GLY A 72 -19.65 -1.76 10.25
N LYS A 73 -20.71 -1.88 9.44
CA LYS A 73 -20.71 -1.55 8.00
C LYS A 73 -20.11 -0.18 7.70
N ASP A 74 -20.42 0.83 8.52
CA ASP A 74 -19.92 2.19 8.34
C ASP A 74 -18.40 2.30 8.61
N GLN A 75 -17.89 1.56 9.59
CA GLN A 75 -16.47 1.55 9.90
C GLN A 75 -15.66 0.81 8.83
N HIS A 76 -16.17 -0.32 8.31
CA HIS A 76 -15.63 -0.97 7.11
C HIS A 76 -15.50 0.00 5.96
N LYS A 77 -16.62 0.64 5.61
CA LYS A 77 -16.69 1.58 4.51
C LYS A 77 -15.71 2.72 4.70
N LYS A 78 -15.60 3.26 5.91
CA LYS A 78 -14.66 4.33 6.25
C LYS A 78 -13.20 3.91 6.03
N LEU A 79 -12.79 2.74 6.54
CA LEU A 79 -11.41 2.25 6.38
C LEU A 79 -11.09 1.92 4.92
N CYS A 80 -12.00 1.26 4.21
CA CYS A 80 -11.85 1.00 2.77
C CYS A 80 -11.71 2.30 1.97
N ASN A 81 -12.56 3.30 2.22
CA ASN A 81 -12.49 4.58 1.55
C ASN A 81 -11.20 5.33 1.87
N GLN A 82 -10.75 5.29 3.12
CA GLN A 82 -9.49 5.91 3.53
C GLN A 82 -8.29 5.25 2.84
N PHE A 83 -8.25 3.91 2.82
CA PHE A 83 -7.21 3.17 2.13
C PHE A 83 -7.21 3.45 0.63
N ALA A 84 -8.38 3.46 -0.01
CA ALA A 84 -8.53 3.80 -1.43
C ALA A 84 -8.08 5.23 -1.73
N ALA A 85 -8.39 6.20 -0.86
CA ALA A 85 -7.93 7.58 -1.01
C ALA A 85 -6.40 7.67 -0.94
N ILE A 86 -5.77 7.00 0.02
CA ILE A 86 -4.31 6.94 0.15
C ILE A 86 -3.71 6.26 -1.09
N LYS A 87 -4.23 5.11 -1.52
CA LYS A 87 -3.76 4.38 -2.71
C LYS A 87 -3.81 5.28 -3.95
N CYS A 88 -4.92 5.99 -4.16
CA CYS A 88 -5.08 6.94 -5.26
C CYS A 88 -4.05 8.09 -5.20
N ALA A 89 -3.82 8.65 -4.01
CA ALA A 89 -2.84 9.71 -3.81
C ALA A 89 -1.40 9.21 -4.06
N VAL A 90 -1.04 8.05 -3.54
CA VAL A 90 0.28 7.42 -3.79
C VAL A 90 0.47 7.11 -5.27
N ARG A 91 -0.57 6.62 -5.96
CA ARG A 91 -0.55 6.41 -7.41
C ARG A 91 -0.19 7.70 -8.15
N MET A 92 -0.85 8.80 -7.79
CA MET A 92 -0.56 10.12 -8.36
C MET A 92 0.88 10.56 -8.10
N MET A 93 1.39 10.32 -6.89
CA MET A 93 2.79 10.61 -6.52
C MET A 93 3.77 9.85 -7.42
N LEU A 94 3.57 8.54 -7.57
CA LEU A 94 4.43 7.71 -8.42
C LEU A 94 4.39 8.12 -9.89
N MET A 95 3.25 8.61 -10.39
CA MET A 95 3.11 9.10 -11.76
C MET A 95 3.87 10.41 -12.03
N HIS A 96 4.16 11.19 -10.98
CA HIS A 96 4.95 12.43 -11.08
C HIS A 96 6.43 12.24 -10.70
N ALA A 97 6.78 11.10 -10.10
CA ALA A 97 8.16 10.76 -9.78
C ALA A 97 9.00 10.59 -11.05
N ASP A 98 10.22 11.13 -11.06
CA ASP A 98 11.19 10.89 -12.13
C ASP A 98 11.64 9.43 -12.19
N SER A 99 11.81 8.85 -11.01
CA SER A 99 12.22 7.46 -10.84
C SER A 99 11.69 6.89 -9.54
N PHE A 100 11.63 5.56 -9.47
CA PHE A 100 11.35 4.79 -8.27
C PHE A 100 12.66 4.12 -7.84
N PRO A 101 13.05 4.17 -6.56
CA PRO A 101 14.31 3.58 -6.11
C PRO A 101 14.31 2.06 -6.27
N LEU A 102 15.42 1.52 -6.76
CA LEU A 102 15.59 0.07 -6.92
C LEU A 102 15.57 -0.65 -5.56
N ASN A 103 16.22 -0.05 -4.58
CA ASN A 103 16.21 -0.48 -3.18
C ASN A 103 15.47 0.60 -2.37
N PRO A 104 14.15 0.45 -2.15
CA PRO A 104 13.34 1.45 -1.49
C PRO A 104 13.65 1.50 0.01
N ASP A 105 14.57 2.38 0.40
CA ASP A 105 14.77 2.78 1.80
C ASP A 105 14.00 4.07 2.11
N LYS A 106 13.88 4.40 3.39
CA LYS A 106 13.13 5.58 3.84
C LYS A 106 13.63 6.88 3.19
N CYS A 107 14.94 7.11 3.14
CA CYS A 107 15.51 8.35 2.63
C CYS A 107 15.30 8.49 1.11
N SER A 108 15.47 7.39 0.36
CA SER A 108 15.24 7.41 -1.09
C SER A 108 13.77 7.61 -1.44
N ILE A 109 12.85 6.98 -0.71
CA ILE A 109 11.41 7.20 -0.88
C ILE A 109 11.00 8.63 -0.51
N GLU A 110 11.49 9.16 0.61
CA GLU A 110 11.20 10.55 1.02
C GLU A 110 11.67 11.57 -0.03
N SER A 111 12.88 11.38 -0.56
CA SER A 111 13.45 12.27 -1.58
C SER A 111 12.62 12.24 -2.87
N MET A 112 12.25 11.04 -3.33
CA MET A 112 11.37 10.85 -4.48
C MET A 112 10.00 11.51 -4.26
N ALA A 113 9.40 11.28 -3.08
CA ALA A 113 8.07 11.79 -2.77
C ALA A 113 8.04 13.33 -2.68
N LYS A 114 9.09 13.97 -2.14
CA LYS A 114 9.20 15.44 -2.11
C LYS A 114 9.29 16.04 -3.51
N LEU A 115 10.16 15.49 -4.37
CA LEU A 115 10.31 15.97 -5.75
C LEU A 115 9.02 15.78 -6.56
N ALA A 116 8.34 14.65 -6.37
CA ALA A 116 7.06 14.39 -7.01
C ALA A 116 5.93 15.29 -6.46
N GLU A 117 5.97 15.64 -5.16
CA GLU A 117 5.02 16.57 -4.55
C GLU A 117 5.14 17.98 -5.15
N GLU A 118 6.36 18.47 -5.38
CA GLU A 118 6.59 19.76 -6.05
C GLU A 118 6.00 19.79 -7.48
N LYS A 119 6.13 18.69 -8.21
CA LYS A 119 5.52 18.57 -9.54
C LYS A 119 4.00 18.52 -9.49
N ILE A 120 3.44 17.81 -8.52
CA ILE A 120 1.99 17.82 -8.27
C ILE A 120 1.52 19.24 -7.97
N GLN A 121 2.25 20.03 -7.16
CA GLN A 121 1.91 21.43 -6.90
C GLN A 121 1.79 22.21 -8.21
N ASN A 122 2.79 22.08 -9.09
CA ASN A 122 2.82 22.78 -10.37
C ASN A 122 1.68 22.32 -11.31
N ASP A 123 1.45 21.02 -11.47
CA ASP A 123 0.45 20.47 -12.39
C ASP A 123 -0.99 20.75 -11.93
N PHE A 124 -1.21 20.75 -10.62
CA PHE A 124 -2.51 21.01 -10.02
C PHE A 124 -2.77 22.51 -9.84
N GLY A 125 -1.73 23.34 -9.88
CA GLY A 125 -1.83 24.79 -9.63
C GLY A 125 -2.04 25.12 -8.16
N PHE A 126 -1.51 24.29 -7.25
CA PHE A 126 -1.52 24.59 -5.82
C PHE A 126 -0.48 25.67 -5.49
N THR A 127 -0.75 26.47 -4.47
CA THR A 127 0.22 27.47 -3.99
C THR A 127 1.38 26.79 -3.26
N LYS A 128 2.62 27.29 -3.43
CA LYS A 128 3.83 26.67 -2.84
C LYS A 128 3.80 26.60 -1.30
N THR A 129 3.04 27.46 -0.64
CA THR A 129 2.90 27.50 0.82
C THR A 129 1.88 26.50 1.35
N GLU A 130 1.12 25.86 0.46
CA GLU A 130 0.03 24.98 0.83
C GLU A 130 0.48 23.52 0.94
N THR A 131 0.25 22.91 2.10
CA THR A 131 0.43 21.47 2.24
C THR A 131 -0.56 20.73 1.36
N ILE A 132 -0.05 19.92 0.43
CA ILE A 132 -0.86 19.02 -0.36
C ILE A 132 -1.21 17.81 0.52
N THR A 133 -2.50 17.56 0.71
CA THR A 133 -2.97 16.38 1.45
C THR A 133 -3.58 15.36 0.48
N VAL A 134 -3.71 14.11 0.96
CA VAL A 134 -4.42 13.04 0.25
C VAL A 134 -5.79 13.49 -0.26
N TYR A 135 -6.53 14.22 0.58
CA TYR A 135 -7.87 14.69 0.25
C TYR A 135 -7.86 15.70 -0.90
N LYS A 136 -6.91 16.66 -0.89
CA LYS A 136 -6.79 17.67 -1.96
C LYS A 136 -6.50 17.01 -3.31
N VAL A 137 -5.56 16.07 -3.34
CA VAL A 137 -5.25 15.33 -4.57
C VAL A 137 -6.42 14.48 -5.01
N GLN A 138 -7.06 13.73 -4.12
CA GLN A 138 -8.19 12.87 -4.49
C GLN A 138 -9.38 13.66 -5.06
N LYS A 139 -9.66 14.85 -4.53
CA LYS A 139 -10.83 15.67 -4.90
C LYS A 139 -10.56 16.63 -6.05
N HIS A 140 -9.32 16.79 -6.48
CA HIS A 140 -8.99 17.72 -7.55
C HIS A 140 -9.60 17.28 -8.90
N SER A 141 -10.06 18.24 -9.69
CA SER A 141 -10.72 17.98 -10.97
C SER A 141 -9.81 17.28 -11.98
N LYS A 142 -8.50 17.57 -11.96
CA LYS A 142 -7.51 16.99 -12.88
C LYS A 142 -7.13 15.55 -12.55
N THR A 143 -7.42 15.04 -11.35
CA THR A 143 -6.91 13.74 -10.89
C THR A 143 -7.32 12.59 -11.80
N LYS A 144 -8.58 12.54 -12.22
CA LYS A 144 -9.07 11.49 -13.14
C LYS A 144 -8.37 11.54 -14.50
N GLN A 145 -8.17 12.75 -15.04
CA GLN A 145 -7.49 12.93 -16.32
C GLN A 145 -6.03 12.46 -16.22
N LEU A 146 -5.32 12.91 -15.18
CA LEU A 146 -3.90 12.61 -15.01
C LEU A 146 -3.64 11.11 -14.77
N GLN A 147 -4.55 10.39 -14.11
CA GLN A 147 -4.41 8.93 -13.95
C GLN A 147 -4.49 8.15 -15.26
N VAL A 148 -5.12 8.73 -16.28
CA VAL A 148 -5.24 8.14 -17.62
C VAL A 148 -4.04 8.54 -18.49
N THR A 149 -3.57 9.78 -18.37
CA THR A 149 -2.53 10.31 -19.26
C THR A 149 -1.11 10.03 -18.76
N LEU A 150 -0.88 10.09 -17.44
CA LEU A 150 0.45 9.90 -16.87
C LEU A 150 0.77 8.41 -16.74
N LYS A 151 2.02 8.08 -17.05
CA LYS A 151 2.57 6.73 -16.92
C LYS A 151 3.51 6.69 -15.73
N PHE A 152 3.61 5.53 -15.08
CA PHE A 152 4.66 5.32 -14.08
C PHE A 152 6.04 5.40 -14.74
N PRO A 153 7.05 5.98 -14.05
CA PRO A 153 8.41 6.10 -14.56
C PRO A 153 8.98 4.73 -14.90
N ALA A 154 9.86 4.64 -15.90
CA ALA A 154 10.40 3.37 -16.41
C ALA A 154 11.01 2.47 -15.31
N SER A 155 11.62 3.08 -14.30
CA SER A 155 12.21 2.43 -13.13
C SER A 155 11.22 1.78 -12.17
N THR A 156 9.92 2.09 -12.24
CA THR A 156 8.93 1.45 -11.36
C THR A 156 8.85 -0.04 -11.65
N THR A 157 9.08 -0.85 -10.61
CA THR A 157 9.04 -2.32 -10.70
C THR A 157 7.67 -2.82 -11.16
N GLU A 158 7.64 -3.96 -11.85
CA GLU A 158 6.38 -4.54 -12.35
C GLU A 158 5.41 -4.85 -11.21
N LEU A 159 5.91 -5.30 -10.06
CA LEU A 159 5.10 -5.55 -8.86
C LEU A 159 4.34 -4.28 -8.45
N VAL A 160 5.02 -3.14 -8.36
CA VAL A 160 4.40 -1.86 -8.00
C VAL A 160 3.41 -1.43 -9.09
N ARG A 161 3.77 -1.52 -10.37
CA ARG A 161 2.85 -1.19 -11.47
C ARG A 161 1.58 -2.02 -11.42
N ASN A 162 1.69 -3.33 -11.22
CA ASN A 162 0.56 -4.25 -11.22
C ASN A 162 -0.35 -4.01 -10.02
N TYR A 163 0.21 -3.67 -8.85
CA TYR A 163 -0.57 -3.28 -7.68
C TYR A 163 -1.53 -2.10 -7.93
N PHE A 164 -1.10 -1.12 -8.75
CA PHE A 164 -1.91 0.05 -9.11
C PHE A 164 -2.71 -0.09 -10.40
N LYS A 165 -2.55 -1.18 -11.17
CA LYS A 165 -3.37 -1.45 -12.37
C LYS A 165 -4.73 -2.08 -12.05
N ASN A 166 -4.83 -2.84 -10.96
CA ASN A 166 -6.03 -3.61 -10.59
C ASN A 166 -7.10 -2.76 -9.90
N GLU A 167 -7.46 -1.60 -10.45
CA GLU A 167 -8.61 -0.77 -10.00
C GLU A 167 -9.76 -0.83 -11.00
#